data_AF-A0A6J0TY34-F1
#
_entry.id   AF-A0A6J0TY34-F1
#
_cell.length_a   1.000
_cell.length_b   1.000
_cell.length_c   1.000
_cell.angle_alpha   90.00
_cell.angle_beta   90.00
_cell.angle_gamma   90.00
#
_symmetry.space_group_name_H-M   'P 1'
#
loop_
_entity.id
_entity.type
_entity.pdbx_description
1 polymer ?
#
loop_
_entity_poly.entity_id
_entity_poly.type
_entity_poly.pdbx_seq_one_letter_code
_entity_poly.pdbx_strand_id
1 'polypeptide(L)'
;MAAAAAAPELRLDGSIRFWVLLPVAWIALAVGILRLRVAGLLRGERELGWREQRQDTQILARSHLLRENGRFLTQQGFLMRKHYFNNPESGFFRKTKRKIQPRNPLTDPTMVTEMMKGNIINVLPMILVGGWINWAFSGFVATKVPFPLTLRFKPMLQRGINLPSLDASWVSSASWYFLNVFGLRRMYIIILGEETAAEQGQYPWQDQFLGPSVPAPPDPNKAFKAEWEALELASHRWALQDVEQELMSQDLELEGMFGPD
;
A
#
# COMPACT_ATOMS: atom_id res chain seq x y z
N MET A 1 -35.93 -19.75 7.92
CA MET A 1 -35.24 -19.44 9.19
C MET A 1 -34.88 -20.78 9.84
N ALA A 2 -33.91 -21.49 9.27
CA ALA A 2 -33.58 -22.86 9.67
C ALA A 2 -32.62 -22.82 10.88
N ALA A 3 -33.05 -23.42 11.99
CA ALA A 3 -32.23 -23.60 13.18
C ALA A 3 -30.97 -24.39 12.81
N ALA A 4 -29.81 -23.74 12.92
CA ALA A 4 -28.52 -24.39 12.80
C ALA A 4 -28.41 -25.42 13.93
N ALA A 5 -28.45 -26.71 13.58
CA ALA A 5 -28.20 -27.80 14.50
C ALA A 5 -26.87 -27.55 15.23
N ALA A 6 -26.94 -27.44 16.55
CA ALA A 6 -25.78 -27.28 17.40
C ALA A 6 -24.87 -28.51 17.21
N ALA A 7 -23.76 -28.32 16.48
CA ALA A 7 -22.70 -29.31 16.39
C ALA A 7 -22.23 -29.66 17.82
N PRO A 8 -21.86 -30.93 18.10
CA PRO A 8 -21.44 -31.35 19.42
C PRO A 8 -20.35 -30.42 19.94
N GLU A 9 -20.55 -29.86 21.14
CA GLU A 9 -19.54 -29.05 21.80
C GLU A 9 -18.35 -29.95 22.14
N LEU A 10 -17.33 -29.96 21.27
CA LEU A 10 -16.08 -30.62 21.59
C LEU A 10 -15.47 -29.92 22.81
N ARG A 11 -15.36 -30.68 23.90
CA ARG A 11 -14.62 -30.25 25.08
C ARG A 11 -13.12 -30.39 24.78
N LEU A 12 -12.49 -29.28 24.42
CA LEU A 12 -11.04 -29.20 24.23
C LEU A 12 -10.32 -29.22 25.58
N ASP A 13 -9.09 -29.75 25.60
CA ASP A 13 -8.20 -29.65 26.75
C ASP A 13 -7.81 -28.18 27.00
N GLY A 14 -7.90 -27.75 28.25
CA GLY A 14 -7.56 -26.39 28.67
C GLY A 14 -6.08 -26.05 28.46
N SER A 15 -5.21 -27.06 28.48
CA SER A 15 -3.76 -26.90 28.29
C SER A 15 -3.42 -26.33 26.91
N ILE A 16 -4.21 -26.64 25.87
CA ILE A 16 -4.00 -26.18 24.48
C ILE A 16 -3.99 -24.63 24.40
N ARG A 17 -4.74 -23.96 25.29
CA ARG A 17 -4.82 -22.48 25.30
C ARG A 17 -3.47 -21.84 25.63
N PHE A 18 -2.79 -22.36 26.64
CA PHE A 18 -1.52 -21.79 27.12
C PHE A 18 -0.31 -22.31 26.35
N TRP A 19 -0.37 -23.55 25.84
CA TRP A 19 0.75 -24.19 25.15
C TRP A 19 0.75 -24.02 23.64
N VAL A 20 -0.40 -23.70 23.03
CA VAL A 20 -0.52 -23.58 21.57
C VAL A 20 -1.05 -22.20 21.16
N LEU A 21 -2.22 -21.79 21.68
CA LEU A 21 -2.86 -20.55 21.19
C LEU A 21 -2.02 -19.30 21.51
N LEU A 22 -1.59 -19.16 22.76
CA LEU A 22 -0.81 -18.00 23.22
C LEU A 22 0.60 -17.97 22.61
N PRO A 23 1.37 -19.09 22.57
CA PRO A 23 2.68 -19.10 21.92
C PRO A 23 2.60 -18.84 20.41
N VAL A 24 1.61 -19.39 19.70
CA VAL A 24 1.44 -19.12 18.26
C VAL A 24 1.12 -17.65 18.00
N ALA A 25 0.26 -17.04 18.82
CA ALA A 25 -0.04 -15.60 18.71
C ALA A 25 1.21 -14.74 18.99
N TRP A 26 2.01 -15.10 19.99
CA TRP A 26 3.26 -14.43 20.30
C TRP A 26 4.29 -14.55 19.16
N ILE A 27 4.46 -15.74 18.59
CA ILE A 27 5.35 -15.97 17.45
C ILE A 27 4.90 -15.15 16.24
N ALA A 28 3.59 -15.09 15.96
CA ALA A 28 3.05 -14.28 14.89
C ALA A 28 3.40 -12.79 15.09
N LEU A 29 3.21 -12.26 16.30
CA LEU A 29 3.55 -10.88 16.67
C LEU A 29 5.05 -10.60 16.52
N ALA A 30 5.90 -11.45 17.10
CA ALA A 30 7.36 -11.28 17.08
C ALA A 30 7.94 -11.35 15.66
N VAL A 31 7.49 -12.33 14.86
CA VAL A 31 7.91 -12.46 13.45
C VAL A 31 7.42 -11.27 12.63
N GLY A 32 6.21 -10.77 12.89
CA GLY A 32 5.67 -9.57 12.25
C GLY A 32 6.55 -8.34 12.49
N ILE A 33 6.94 -8.10 13.75
CA ILE A 33 7.83 -7.00 14.13
C ILE A 33 9.22 -7.18 13.53
N LEU A 34 9.81 -8.37 13.64
CA LEU A 34 11.15 -8.67 13.12
C LEU A 34 11.22 -8.45 11.61
N ARG A 35 10.23 -8.98 10.88
CA ARG A 35 10.12 -8.79 9.44
C ARG A 35 10.11 -7.31 9.07
N LEU A 36 9.36 -6.51 9.82
CA LEU A 36 9.20 -5.10 9.52
C LEU A 36 10.51 -4.33 9.69
N ARG A 37 11.27 -4.66 10.74
CA ARG A 37 12.62 -4.13 10.94
C ARG A 37 13.60 -4.57 9.86
N VAL A 38 13.57 -5.85 9.47
CA VAL A 38 14.42 -6.40 8.39
C VAL A 38 14.08 -5.77 7.05
N ALA A 39 12.81 -5.56 6.74
CA ALA A 39 12.38 -4.88 5.52
C ALA A 39 12.90 -3.44 5.45
N GLY A 40 12.90 -2.72 6.57
CA GLY A 40 13.52 -1.40 6.68
C GLY A 40 15.03 -1.41 6.38
N LEU A 41 15.75 -2.42 6.87
CA LEU A 41 17.20 -2.56 6.64
C LEU A 41 17.53 -2.93 5.18
N LEU A 42 16.72 -3.78 4.55
CA LEU A 42 16.94 -4.23 3.17
C LEU A 42 16.64 -3.15 2.11
N ARG A 43 16.02 -2.03 2.49
CA ARG A 43 15.78 -0.88 1.58
C ARG A 43 17.05 -0.05 1.31
N GLY A 44 18.14 -0.34 2.01
CA GLY A 44 19.39 0.40 1.94
C GLY A 44 20.25 0.04 0.74
N GLU A 45 19.81 0.41 -0.47
CA GLU A 45 20.67 0.73 -1.62
C GLU A 45 19.77 1.31 -2.73
N ARG A 46 19.80 2.64 -2.91
CA ARG A 46 19.06 3.32 -3.99
C ARG A 46 19.96 3.42 -5.21
N GLU A 47 19.53 2.83 -6.32
CA GLU A 47 20.30 2.81 -7.56
C GLU A 47 20.68 4.19 -8.12
N LEU A 48 21.75 4.22 -8.91
CA LEU A 48 22.35 5.40 -9.54
C LEU A 48 21.43 6.17 -10.51
N GLY A 49 20.24 5.66 -10.84
CA GLY A 49 19.19 6.35 -11.64
C GLY A 49 18.17 7.17 -10.84
N TRP A 50 18.18 7.07 -9.50
CA TRP A 50 17.17 7.71 -8.63
C TRP A 50 17.11 9.23 -8.74
N ARG A 51 18.26 9.89 -9.01
CA ARG A 51 18.32 11.36 -9.10
C ARG A 51 17.56 11.89 -10.31
N GLU A 52 17.77 11.30 -11.47
CA GLU A 52 17.08 11.71 -12.70
C GLU A 52 15.58 11.44 -12.61
N GLN A 53 15.19 10.26 -12.12
CA GLN A 53 13.78 9.93 -11.92
C GLN A 53 13.09 10.87 -10.91
N ARG A 54 13.78 11.24 -9.81
CA ARG A 54 13.26 12.23 -8.86
C ARG A 54 13.12 13.60 -9.48
N GLN A 55 14.10 14.05 -10.27
CA GLN A 55 14.01 15.33 -10.98
C GLN A 55 12.80 15.33 -11.90
N ASP A 56 12.62 14.28 -12.70
CA ASP A 56 11.49 14.15 -13.63
C ASP A 56 10.14 14.17 -12.88
N THR A 57 10.06 13.46 -11.75
CA THR A 57 8.87 13.45 -10.88
C THR A 57 8.58 14.84 -10.30
N GLN A 58 9.61 15.54 -9.82
CA GLN A 58 9.46 16.90 -9.29
C GLN A 58 9.05 17.91 -10.36
N ILE A 59 9.56 17.77 -11.58
CA ILE A 59 9.22 18.65 -12.70
C ILE A 59 7.77 18.42 -13.15
N LEU A 60 7.33 17.16 -13.23
CA LEU A 60 5.92 16.83 -13.47
C LEU A 60 5.02 17.40 -12.37
N ALA A 61 5.38 17.22 -11.10
CA ALA A 61 4.63 17.79 -9.98
C ALA A 61 4.57 19.32 -10.05
N ARG A 62 5.67 19.99 -10.43
CA ARG A 62 5.71 21.44 -10.63
C ARG A 62 4.77 21.89 -11.76
N SER A 63 4.73 21.17 -12.87
CA SER A 63 3.80 21.45 -13.97
C SER A 63 2.35 21.26 -13.55
N HIS A 64 2.08 20.19 -12.80
CA HIS A 64 0.76 19.92 -12.27
C HIS A 64 0.27 21.03 -11.34
N LEU A 65 1.14 21.49 -10.42
CA LEU A 65 0.87 22.63 -9.54
C LEU A 65 0.65 23.93 -10.32
N LEU A 66 1.40 24.15 -11.40
CA LEU A 66 1.20 25.31 -12.26
C LEU A 66 -0.18 25.26 -12.95
N ARG A 67 -0.64 24.09 -13.37
CA ARG A 67 -1.95 23.91 -14.00
C ARG A 67 -3.11 24.10 -13.01
N GLU A 68 -2.99 23.57 -11.80
CA GLU A 68 -4.06 23.65 -10.79
C GLU A 68 -4.09 25.00 -10.07
N ASN A 69 -2.92 25.47 -9.62
CA ASN A 69 -2.78 26.64 -8.76
C ASN A 69 -2.25 27.88 -9.50
N GLY A 70 -2.10 27.81 -10.83
CA GLY A 70 -1.63 28.93 -11.66
C GLY A 70 -2.53 30.16 -11.66
N ARG A 71 -3.74 30.07 -11.10
CA ARG A 71 -4.71 31.16 -10.93
C ARG A 71 -4.25 32.29 -10.00
N PHE A 72 -3.30 32.01 -9.10
CA PHE A 72 -2.75 32.98 -8.15
C PHE A 72 -1.47 33.69 -8.67
N LEU A 73 -0.92 33.26 -9.82
CA LEU A 73 0.25 33.89 -10.45
C LEU A 73 -0.17 34.92 -11.48
N THR A 74 0.49 36.07 -11.57
CA THR A 74 0.12 37.10 -12.55
C THR A 74 0.03 36.49 -13.94
N GLN A 75 -0.85 37.02 -14.79
CA GLN A 75 -1.06 36.47 -16.14
C GLN A 75 0.27 36.33 -16.91
N GLN A 76 1.13 37.34 -16.84
CA GLN A 76 2.47 37.28 -17.43
C GLN A 76 3.33 36.20 -16.78
N GLY A 77 3.32 36.08 -15.45
CA GLY A 77 4.04 35.05 -14.72
C GLY A 77 3.59 33.62 -15.06
N PHE A 78 2.30 33.41 -15.30
CA PHE A 78 1.77 32.12 -15.75
C PHE A 78 2.20 31.83 -17.19
N LEU A 79 2.03 32.78 -18.11
CA LEU A 79 2.38 32.63 -19.52
C LEU A 79 3.87 32.35 -19.73
N MET A 80 4.75 33.04 -19.00
CA MET A 80 6.20 32.80 -19.03
C MET A 80 6.56 31.36 -18.62
N ARG A 81 5.92 30.84 -17.57
CA ARG A 81 6.14 29.47 -17.09
C ARG A 81 5.52 28.42 -18.03
N LYS A 82 4.32 28.69 -18.56
CA LYS A 82 3.70 27.86 -19.60
C LYS A 82 4.58 27.78 -20.84
N HIS A 83 5.14 28.92 -21.27
CA HIS A 83 6.06 28.98 -22.40
C HIS A 83 7.35 28.18 -22.14
N TYR A 84 7.93 28.26 -20.94
CA TYR A 84 9.11 27.46 -20.57
C TYR A 84 8.88 25.94 -20.72
N PHE A 85 7.67 25.46 -20.39
CA PHE A 85 7.35 24.03 -20.51
C PHE A 85 6.91 23.62 -21.93
N ASN A 86 6.07 24.43 -22.58
CA ASN A 86 5.37 24.06 -23.81
C ASN A 86 5.94 24.64 -25.10
N ASN A 87 6.99 25.47 -25.05
CA ASN A 87 7.58 26.03 -26.27
C ASN A 87 7.97 24.90 -27.26
N PRO A 88 7.59 25.01 -28.54
CA PRO A 88 7.80 23.95 -29.54
C PRO A 88 9.29 23.66 -29.80
N GLU A 89 10.16 24.67 -29.72
CA GLU A 89 11.59 24.55 -29.99
C GLU A 89 12.41 24.40 -28.70
N SER A 90 12.03 25.10 -27.63
CA SER A 90 12.83 25.21 -26.39
C SER A 90 12.21 24.59 -25.14
N GLY A 91 10.97 24.10 -25.22
CA GLY A 91 10.23 23.59 -24.08
C GLY A 91 10.84 22.34 -23.46
N PHE A 92 10.82 22.26 -22.13
CA PHE A 92 11.37 21.14 -21.38
C PHE A 92 10.78 19.79 -21.83
N PHE A 93 9.44 19.71 -22.02
CA PHE A 93 8.76 18.47 -22.40
C PHE A 93 9.03 18.01 -23.83
N ARG A 94 9.53 18.90 -24.70
CA ARG A 94 9.90 18.59 -26.08
C ARG A 94 11.37 18.23 -26.23
N LYS A 95 12.26 18.98 -25.56
CA LYS A 95 13.72 18.79 -25.60
C LYS A 95 14.18 17.57 -24.80
N THR A 96 13.63 17.38 -23.60
CA THR A 96 14.09 16.34 -22.68
C THR A 96 13.40 15.02 -23.01
N LYS A 97 13.96 14.29 -24.00
CA LYS A 97 13.59 12.89 -24.23
C LYS A 97 14.54 12.00 -23.43
N ARG A 98 14.01 11.29 -22.44
CA ARG A 98 14.78 10.28 -21.74
C ARG A 98 14.97 9.09 -22.66
N LYS A 99 16.20 8.56 -22.73
CA LYS A 99 16.47 7.28 -23.41
C LYS A 99 15.87 6.17 -22.55
N ILE A 100 14.57 6.01 -22.65
CA ILE A 100 13.90 4.80 -22.18
C ILE A 100 14.28 3.78 -23.24
N GLN A 101 15.26 2.91 -22.95
CA GLN A 101 15.28 1.65 -23.67
C GLN A 101 13.92 1.01 -23.34
N PRO A 102 13.09 0.68 -24.35
CA PRO A 102 11.87 -0.08 -24.11
C PRO A 102 12.30 -1.48 -23.67
N ARG A 103 12.62 -1.60 -22.38
CA ARG A 103 13.02 -2.84 -21.73
C ARG A 103 11.72 -3.57 -21.46
N ASN A 104 11.29 -4.29 -22.49
CA ASN A 104 10.10 -5.12 -22.45
C ASN A 104 10.24 -6.08 -21.25
N PRO A 105 9.22 -6.23 -20.37
CA PRO A 105 9.29 -7.12 -19.20
C PRO A 105 9.54 -8.60 -19.55
N LEU A 106 9.47 -8.96 -20.83
CA LEU A 106 9.84 -10.29 -21.35
C LEU A 106 11.35 -10.45 -21.62
N THR A 107 12.12 -9.35 -21.75
CA THR A 107 13.53 -9.39 -22.17
C THR A 107 14.53 -9.04 -21.06
N ASP A 108 14.09 -8.41 -19.96
CA ASP A 108 14.96 -8.11 -18.82
C ASP A 108 14.50 -8.85 -17.54
N PRO A 109 15.10 -10.02 -17.23
CA PRO A 109 14.77 -10.80 -16.03
C PRO A 109 15.12 -10.07 -14.72
N THR A 110 15.87 -8.96 -14.77
CA THR A 110 16.33 -8.20 -13.59
C THR A 110 15.23 -7.37 -12.93
N MET A 111 14.36 -6.68 -13.69
CA MET A 111 13.27 -5.87 -13.13
C MET A 111 12.16 -6.76 -12.52
N VAL A 112 11.86 -7.87 -13.18
CA VAL A 112 10.95 -8.90 -12.63
C VAL A 112 11.54 -9.48 -11.35
N THR A 113 12.86 -9.71 -11.33
CA THR A 113 13.56 -10.19 -10.12
C THR A 113 13.50 -9.18 -8.97
N GLU A 114 13.64 -7.88 -9.22
CA GLU A 114 13.57 -6.85 -8.17
C GLU A 114 12.15 -6.69 -7.60
N MET A 115 11.14 -6.68 -8.46
CA MET A 115 9.74 -6.64 -8.05
C MET A 115 9.33 -7.93 -7.32
N MET A 116 9.77 -9.09 -7.82
CA MET A 116 9.54 -10.39 -7.18
C MET A 116 10.29 -10.50 -5.85
N LYS A 117 11.53 -10.02 -5.75
CA LYS A 117 12.29 -10.00 -4.49
C LYS A 117 11.51 -9.27 -3.40
N GLY A 118 10.95 -8.09 -3.69
CA GLY A 118 10.11 -7.35 -2.76
C GLY A 118 8.88 -8.15 -2.29
N ASN A 119 8.18 -8.84 -3.21
CA ASN A 119 7.01 -9.64 -2.87
C ASN A 119 7.38 -10.95 -2.15
N ILE A 120 8.48 -11.59 -2.52
CA ILE A 120 8.97 -12.85 -1.92
C ILE A 120 9.46 -12.60 -0.48
N ILE A 121 10.21 -11.52 -0.22
CA ILE A 121 10.63 -11.14 1.14
C ILE A 121 9.41 -10.94 2.05
N ASN A 122 8.27 -10.52 1.47
CA ASN A 122 7.02 -10.30 2.18
C ASN A 122 6.19 -11.58 2.40
N VAL A 123 6.20 -12.53 1.46
CA VAL A 123 5.33 -13.73 1.52
C VAL A 123 6.08 -14.94 2.10
N LEU A 124 7.37 -15.07 1.82
CA LEU A 124 8.17 -16.24 2.19
C LEU A 124 8.20 -16.49 3.71
N PRO A 125 8.44 -15.49 4.58
CA PRO A 125 8.48 -15.73 6.02
C PRO A 125 7.14 -16.25 6.58
N MET A 126 6.03 -15.78 6.01
CA MET A 126 4.68 -16.18 6.42
C MET A 126 4.40 -17.65 6.07
N ILE A 127 4.78 -18.09 4.87
CA ILE A 127 4.60 -19.48 4.43
C ILE A 127 5.52 -20.41 5.23
N LEU A 128 6.79 -20.04 5.43
CA LEU A 128 7.75 -20.86 6.17
C LEU A 128 7.32 -21.09 7.62
N VAL A 129 6.94 -20.02 8.32
CA VAL A 129 6.48 -20.12 9.72
C VAL A 129 5.14 -20.86 9.80
N GLY A 130 4.22 -20.61 8.87
CA GLY A 130 2.94 -21.35 8.79
C GLY A 130 3.15 -22.86 8.54
N GLY A 131 4.11 -23.22 7.69
CA GLY A 131 4.52 -24.60 7.44
C GLY A 131 5.16 -25.26 8.66
N TRP A 132 6.04 -24.55 9.37
CA TRP A 132 6.65 -25.01 10.61
C TRP A 132 5.63 -25.22 11.73
N ILE A 133 4.67 -24.29 11.90
CA ILE A 133 3.56 -24.43 12.86
C ILE A 133 2.68 -25.62 12.50
N ASN A 134 2.39 -25.82 11.21
CA ASN A 134 1.63 -26.98 10.76
C ASN A 134 2.37 -28.30 11.05
N TRP A 135 3.70 -28.33 10.97
CA TRP A 135 4.48 -29.52 11.34
C TRP A 135 4.52 -29.73 12.86
N ALA A 136 4.87 -28.69 13.64
CA ALA A 136 5.07 -28.75 15.09
C ALA A 136 3.78 -28.95 15.88
N PHE A 137 2.66 -28.41 15.39
CA PHE A 137 1.36 -28.43 16.06
C PHE A 137 0.27 -29.08 15.18
N SER A 138 0.56 -30.25 14.61
CA SER A 138 -0.40 -31.06 13.85
C SER A 138 -1.17 -32.05 14.74
N GLY A 139 -2.30 -32.56 14.24
CA GLY A 139 -3.02 -33.69 14.85
C GLY A 139 -4.11 -33.32 15.86
N PHE A 140 -4.35 -32.04 16.13
CA PHE A 140 -5.39 -31.59 17.05
C PHE A 140 -6.11 -30.32 16.57
N VAL A 141 -7.27 -30.04 17.17
CA VAL A 141 -8.08 -28.86 16.91
C VAL A 141 -7.65 -27.73 17.86
N ALA A 142 -7.38 -26.54 17.34
CA ALA A 142 -6.86 -25.42 18.13
C ALA A 142 -7.99 -24.58 18.76
N THR A 143 -8.94 -24.12 17.95
CA THR A 143 -10.04 -23.28 18.43
C THR A 143 -11.26 -23.36 17.51
N LYS A 144 -12.40 -22.85 17.99
CA LYS A 144 -13.62 -22.66 17.22
C LYS A 144 -13.80 -21.18 16.92
N VAL A 145 -14.03 -20.87 15.65
CA VAL A 145 -14.29 -19.51 15.18
C VAL A 145 -15.79 -19.19 15.34
N PRO A 146 -16.19 -17.98 15.79
CA PRO A 146 -17.58 -17.66 16.13
C PRO A 146 -18.49 -17.34 14.94
N PHE A 147 -18.01 -17.50 13.71
CA PHE A 147 -18.78 -17.29 12.49
C PHE A 147 -18.82 -18.59 11.66
N PRO A 148 -19.88 -18.83 10.87
CA PRO A 148 -19.98 -20.01 10.03
C PRO A 148 -19.04 -19.89 8.81
N LEU A 149 -18.22 -20.91 8.55
CA LEU A 149 -17.36 -20.97 7.36
C LEU A 149 -17.89 -21.95 6.33
N THR A 150 -17.63 -21.66 5.05
CA THR A 150 -18.06 -22.55 3.96
C THR A 150 -17.20 -23.81 3.93
N LEU A 151 -17.82 -24.94 3.55
CA LEU A 151 -17.17 -26.26 3.49
C LEU A 151 -15.96 -26.31 2.53
N ARG A 152 -15.87 -25.38 1.57
CA ARG A 152 -14.75 -25.28 0.62
C ARG A 152 -13.44 -24.86 1.28
N PHE A 153 -13.50 -24.16 2.42
CA PHE A 153 -12.30 -23.78 3.18
C PHE A 153 -11.81 -24.88 4.13
N LYS A 154 -12.61 -25.93 4.35
CA LYS A 154 -12.30 -27.05 5.24
C LYS A 154 -10.93 -27.70 5.00
N PRO A 155 -10.51 -28.09 3.78
CA PRO A 155 -9.20 -28.70 3.57
C PRO A 155 -8.03 -27.74 3.86
N MET A 156 -8.25 -26.43 3.78
CA MET A 156 -7.26 -25.42 4.15
C MET A 156 -7.20 -25.19 5.66
N LEU A 157 -8.35 -25.22 6.32
CA LEU A 157 -8.50 -24.87 7.74
C LEU A 157 -8.24 -26.03 8.70
N GLN A 158 -8.42 -27.25 8.21
CA GLN A 158 -8.29 -28.49 8.99
C GLN A 158 -7.09 -29.31 8.51
N ARG A 159 -6.09 -28.65 7.94
CA ARG A 159 -4.85 -29.30 7.54
C ARG A 159 -4.22 -29.97 8.78
N GLY A 160 -4.01 -31.28 8.70
CA GLY A 160 -3.50 -32.08 9.82
C GLY A 160 -4.57 -32.68 10.75
N ILE A 161 -5.86 -32.59 10.42
CA ILE A 161 -6.96 -33.21 11.17
C ILE A 161 -7.72 -34.19 10.26
N ASN A 162 -7.78 -35.46 10.66
CA ASN A 162 -8.43 -36.53 9.87
C ASN A 162 -9.87 -36.80 10.34
N LEU A 163 -10.70 -35.76 10.50
CA LEU A 163 -12.13 -35.91 10.83
C LEU A 163 -13.03 -35.27 9.76
N PRO A 164 -13.51 -36.05 8.78
CA PRO A 164 -14.34 -35.53 7.68
C PRO A 164 -15.73 -35.06 8.12
N SER A 165 -16.20 -35.45 9.31
CA SER A 165 -17.50 -35.05 9.88
C SER A 165 -17.44 -33.75 10.70
N LEU A 166 -16.25 -33.21 10.99
CA LEU A 166 -16.09 -32.02 11.83
C LEU A 166 -16.58 -30.74 11.10
N ASP A 167 -17.26 -29.84 11.79
CA ASP A 167 -17.69 -28.57 11.19
C ASP A 167 -16.48 -27.69 10.80
N ALA A 168 -16.60 -26.90 9.73
CA ALA A 168 -15.54 -26.04 9.20
C ALA A 168 -15.17 -24.88 10.15
N SER A 169 -16.01 -24.59 11.14
CA SER A 169 -15.77 -23.61 12.20
C SER A 169 -14.62 -24.00 13.14
N TRP A 170 -14.26 -25.30 13.20
CA TRP A 170 -13.12 -25.79 13.96
C TRP A 170 -11.85 -25.70 13.14
N VAL A 171 -10.87 -24.97 13.65
CA VAL A 171 -9.64 -24.62 12.93
C VAL A 171 -8.41 -25.26 13.56
N SER A 172 -7.43 -25.59 12.71
CA SER A 172 -6.13 -26.09 13.14
C SER A 172 -5.20 -24.96 13.61
N SER A 173 -4.09 -25.35 14.22
CA SER A 173 -3.02 -24.47 14.70
C SER A 173 -2.46 -23.57 13.60
N ALA A 174 -2.34 -24.09 12.37
CA ALA A 174 -1.85 -23.34 11.22
C ALA A 174 -2.84 -22.22 10.82
N SER A 175 -4.14 -22.51 10.84
CA SER A 175 -5.17 -21.53 10.53
C SER A 175 -5.30 -20.46 11.61
N TRP A 176 -5.09 -20.83 12.88
CA TRP A 176 -4.96 -19.86 13.97
C TRP A 176 -3.79 -18.90 13.75
N TYR A 177 -2.64 -19.39 13.30
CA TYR A 177 -1.51 -18.52 12.91
C TYR A 177 -1.89 -17.56 11.78
N PHE A 178 -2.49 -18.07 10.69
CA PHE A 178 -2.90 -17.21 9.58
C PHE A 178 -3.92 -16.14 10.00
N LEU A 179 -4.88 -16.48 10.86
CA LEU A 179 -5.81 -15.52 11.46
C LEU A 179 -5.08 -14.42 12.23
N ASN A 180 -4.07 -14.78 13.03
CA ASN A 180 -3.25 -13.79 13.77
C ASN A 180 -2.42 -12.92 12.82
N VAL A 181 -1.80 -13.48 11.77
CA VAL A 181 -1.02 -12.69 10.80
C VAL A 181 -1.90 -11.65 10.09
N PHE A 182 -3.12 -12.02 9.69
CA PHE A 182 -4.04 -11.08 9.04
C PHE A 182 -4.67 -10.09 10.02
N GLY A 183 -5.04 -10.53 11.23
CA GLY A 183 -5.69 -9.70 12.24
C GLY A 183 -4.76 -8.70 12.92
N LEU A 184 -3.50 -9.08 13.16
CA LEU A 184 -2.51 -8.24 13.83
C LEU A 184 -1.97 -7.11 12.94
N ARG A 185 -2.36 -7.03 11.66
CA ARG A 185 -1.94 -5.96 10.73
C ARG A 185 -2.15 -4.57 11.30
N ARG A 186 -3.35 -4.28 11.81
CA ARG A 186 -3.67 -2.98 12.42
C ARG A 186 -2.89 -2.74 13.71
N MET A 187 -2.64 -3.80 14.47
CA MET A 187 -1.87 -3.71 15.71
C MET A 187 -0.41 -3.34 15.43
N TYR A 188 0.21 -3.89 14.37
CA TYR A 188 1.57 -3.53 13.98
C TYR A 188 1.72 -2.04 13.65
N ILE A 189 0.74 -1.43 12.98
CA ILE A 189 0.74 0.01 12.66
C ILE A 189 0.74 0.85 13.94
N ILE A 190 -0.09 0.48 14.92
CA ILE A 190 -0.21 1.22 16.18
C ILE A 190 1.08 1.10 17.00
N ILE A 191 1.69 -0.09 17.05
CA ILE A 191 2.90 -0.33 17.87
C ILE A 191 4.14 0.31 17.22
N LEU A 192 4.28 0.30 15.89
CA LEU A 192 5.50 0.77 15.20
C LEU A 192 5.40 2.19 14.62
N GLY A 193 4.22 2.80 14.59
CA GLY A 193 4.01 4.15 14.07
C GLY A 193 3.80 4.24 12.56
N GLU A 194 3.25 5.37 12.12
CA GLU A 194 2.66 5.59 10.80
C GLU A 194 3.67 5.53 9.63
N GLU A 195 4.95 5.82 9.88
CA GLU A 195 6.01 5.76 8.84
C GLU A 195 6.17 4.35 8.24
N THR A 196 5.75 3.34 8.99
CA THR A 196 5.84 1.94 8.58
C THR A 196 4.53 1.40 7.98
N ALA A 197 3.43 2.15 8.11
CA ALA A 197 2.12 1.80 7.55
C ALA A 197 2.12 1.83 6.01
N ALA A 198 2.93 2.70 5.41
CA ALA A 198 3.16 2.71 3.96
C ALA A 198 3.80 1.40 3.46
N GLU A 199 4.60 0.72 4.29
CA GLU A 199 5.18 -0.59 3.96
C GLU A 199 4.13 -1.70 4.04
N GLN A 200 3.14 -1.53 4.91
CA GLN A 200 2.08 -2.50 5.14
C GLN A 200 0.91 -2.34 4.18
N GLY A 201 0.68 -1.15 3.60
CA GLY A 201 -0.24 -0.92 2.49
C GLY A 201 0.11 -1.76 1.26
N GLN A 202 1.38 -2.11 1.11
CA GLN A 202 1.93 -2.92 0.03
C GLN A 202 1.91 -4.44 0.32
N TYR A 203 0.84 -4.96 0.92
CA TYR A 203 0.54 -6.39 0.74
C TYR A 203 -0.27 -6.52 -0.55
N PRO A 204 0.31 -6.99 -1.66
CA PRO A 204 -0.38 -7.07 -2.94
C PRO A 204 -1.40 -8.20 -2.97
N TRP A 205 -1.71 -8.87 -1.85
CA TRP A 205 -2.72 -9.94 -1.82
C TRP A 205 -4.11 -9.44 -2.25
N GLN A 206 -4.37 -8.13 -2.17
CA GLN A 206 -5.59 -7.53 -2.71
C GLN A 206 -5.50 -7.29 -4.24
N ASP A 207 -4.31 -6.99 -4.76
CA ASP A 207 -4.07 -6.74 -6.19
C ASP A 207 -3.78 -8.02 -6.99
N GLN A 208 -3.22 -9.06 -6.38
CA GLN A 208 -2.80 -10.28 -7.06
C GLN A 208 -3.97 -11.23 -7.40
N PHE A 209 -5.11 -11.08 -6.70
CA PHE A 209 -6.30 -11.90 -6.94
C PHE A 209 -7.21 -11.36 -8.07
N LEU A 210 -6.99 -10.12 -8.54
CA LEU A 210 -7.77 -9.46 -9.59
C LEU A 210 -7.08 -9.42 -10.97
N GLY A 211 -6.05 -10.23 -11.16
CA GLY A 211 -5.30 -10.31 -12.41
C GLY A 211 -4.05 -9.42 -12.42
N PRO A 212 -3.13 -9.62 -13.37
CA PRO A 212 -1.85 -8.91 -13.40
C PRO A 212 -2.02 -7.50 -13.95
N SER A 213 -2.66 -6.60 -13.21
CA SER A 213 -2.53 -5.15 -13.42
C SER A 213 -1.36 -4.65 -12.59
N VAL A 214 -0.14 -4.94 -13.03
CA VAL A 214 1.04 -4.24 -12.55
C VAL A 214 0.89 -2.79 -13.07
N PRO A 215 0.79 -1.76 -12.22
CA PRO A 215 1.01 -0.41 -12.71
C PRO A 215 2.48 -0.35 -13.13
N ALA A 216 2.74 -0.55 -14.43
CA ALA A 216 4.05 -0.26 -14.99
C ALA A 216 4.41 1.17 -14.59
N PRO A 217 5.65 1.44 -14.14
CA PRO A 217 6.10 2.80 -13.94
C PRO A 217 5.79 3.59 -15.22
N PRO A 218 5.06 4.72 -15.15
CA PRO A 218 4.71 5.44 -16.35
C PRO A 218 5.99 5.83 -17.08
N ASP A 219 6.10 5.44 -18.35
CA ASP A 219 7.19 5.87 -19.22
C ASP A 219 7.33 7.40 -19.10
N PRO A 220 8.49 7.94 -18.66
CA PRO A 220 8.63 9.38 -18.40
C PRO A 220 8.34 10.20 -19.66
N ASN A 221 8.67 9.69 -20.84
CA ASN A 221 8.35 10.35 -22.12
C ASN A 221 6.84 10.41 -22.40
N LYS A 222 6.08 9.38 -22.00
CA LYS A 222 4.61 9.37 -22.14
C LYS A 222 3.99 10.32 -21.13
N ALA A 223 4.51 10.35 -19.90
CA ALA A 223 4.10 11.30 -18.88
C ALA A 223 4.37 12.75 -19.30
N PHE A 224 5.55 13.05 -19.86
CA PHE A 224 5.87 14.39 -20.39
C PHE A 224 4.95 14.80 -21.53
N LYS A 225 4.59 13.87 -22.44
CA LYS A 225 3.66 14.16 -23.52
C LYS A 225 2.26 14.47 -23.00
N ALA A 226 1.75 13.65 -22.08
CA ALA A 226 0.43 13.86 -21.48
C ALA A 226 0.37 15.20 -20.72
N GLU A 227 1.42 15.55 -19.98
CA GLU A 227 1.49 16.82 -19.26
C GLU A 227 1.61 18.03 -20.21
N TRP A 228 2.35 17.89 -21.32
CA TRP A 228 2.43 18.91 -22.35
C TRP A 228 1.06 19.22 -22.97
N GLU A 229 0.30 18.19 -23.34
CA GLU A 229 -1.06 18.31 -23.88
C GLU A 229 -2.02 18.94 -22.84
N ALA A 230 -1.94 18.50 -21.58
CA ALA A 230 -2.77 19.05 -20.50
C ALA A 230 -2.45 20.52 -20.20
N LEU A 231 -1.17 20.92 -20.22
CA LEU A 231 -0.74 22.29 -19.97
C LEU A 231 -1.06 23.20 -21.17
N GLU A 232 -1.14 22.66 -22.39
CA GLU A 232 -1.52 23.42 -23.58
C GLU A 232 -2.98 23.90 -23.48
N LEU A 233 -3.87 23.03 -22.98
CA LEU A 233 -5.28 23.34 -22.72
C LEU A 233 -5.50 24.29 -21.54
N ALA A 234 -4.52 24.46 -20.65
CA ALA A 234 -4.67 25.29 -19.46
C ALA A 234 -4.70 26.79 -19.81
N SER A 235 -5.79 27.47 -19.47
CA SER A 235 -5.93 28.93 -19.57
C SER A 235 -5.71 29.60 -18.22
N HIS A 236 -5.22 30.84 -18.24
CA HIS A 236 -5.08 31.62 -17.02
C HIS A 236 -6.41 32.30 -16.67
N ARG A 237 -6.90 32.04 -15.46
CA ARG A 237 -8.00 32.78 -14.84
C ARG A 237 -7.47 33.42 -13.56
N TRP A 238 -7.34 34.75 -13.55
CA TRP A 238 -6.82 35.48 -12.40
C TRP A 238 -7.86 35.44 -11.28
N ALA A 239 -7.54 34.79 -10.16
CA ALA A 239 -8.45 34.69 -9.03
C ALA A 239 -8.55 36.00 -8.21
N LEU A 240 -7.53 36.86 -8.32
CA LEU A 240 -7.39 38.09 -7.54
C LEU A 240 -7.89 39.32 -8.32
N GLN A 241 -8.87 39.20 -9.23
CA GLN A 241 -9.40 40.36 -9.98
C GLN A 241 -10.31 41.22 -9.11
N ASP A 242 -11.10 40.56 -8.26
CA ASP A 242 -12.18 41.18 -7.49
C ASP A 242 -11.88 41.19 -5.98
N VAL A 243 -10.64 40.86 -5.60
CA VAL A 243 -10.25 40.70 -4.18
C VAL A 243 -10.37 42.00 -3.41
N GLU A 244 -10.11 43.14 -4.05
CA GLU A 244 -10.26 44.46 -3.44
C GLU A 244 -11.72 44.75 -3.12
N GLN A 245 -12.65 44.38 -4.01
CA GLN A 245 -14.08 44.59 -3.78
C GLN A 245 -14.61 43.65 -2.70
N GLU A 246 -14.17 42.39 -2.71
CA GLU A 246 -14.52 41.41 -1.68
C GLU A 246 -14.01 41.85 -0.30
N LEU A 247 -12.76 42.32 -0.21
CA LEU A 247 -12.18 42.82 1.04
C LEU A 247 -12.87 44.08 1.54
N MET A 248 -13.23 45.02 0.66
CA MET A 248 -13.98 46.22 1.06
C MET A 248 -15.43 45.93 1.46
N SER A 249 -15.99 44.77 1.06
CA SER A 249 -17.36 44.37 1.42
C SER A 249 -17.50 43.78 2.82
N GLN A 250 -16.37 43.43 3.46
CA GLN A 250 -16.32 42.78 4.77
C GLN A 250 -15.52 43.65 5.73
N ASP A 251 -16.00 43.80 6.96
CA ASP A 251 -15.18 44.39 8.03
C ASP A 251 -14.05 43.42 8.41
N LEU A 252 -12.89 43.96 8.75
CA LEU A 252 -11.74 43.15 9.14
C LEU A 252 -12.00 42.53 10.53
N GLU A 253 -11.98 41.20 10.61
CA GLU A 253 -12.10 40.46 11.88
C GLU A 253 -10.80 40.58 12.70
N LEU A 254 -10.66 41.70 13.42
CA LEU A 254 -9.48 42.01 14.25
C LEU A 254 -9.69 41.69 15.75
N GLU A 255 -10.82 41.08 16.13
CA GLU A 255 -11.26 40.88 17.53
C GLU A 255 -10.30 40.01 18.38
N GLY A 256 -9.31 39.33 17.79
CA GLY A 256 -8.30 38.54 18.50
C GLY A 256 -6.90 39.18 18.63
N MET A 257 -6.68 40.38 18.08
CA MET A 257 -5.33 40.99 18.10
C MET A 257 -4.95 41.66 19.42
N PHE A 258 -5.93 42.10 20.21
CA PHE A 258 -5.70 42.64 21.54
C PHE A 258 -6.23 41.63 22.56
N GLY A 259 -5.35 40.75 23.03
CA GLY A 259 -5.63 39.95 24.23
C GLY A 259 -5.82 40.89 25.43
N PRO A 260 -6.62 40.49 26.45
CA PRO A 260 -6.76 41.30 27.66
C PRO A 260 -5.42 41.38 28.38
N ASP A 261 -4.99 42.60 28.70
CA ASP A 261 -3.88 42.90 29.63
C ASP A 261 -4.01 42.15 30.96
#